data_AF-D3Z223-F1
#
_entry.id   AF-D3Z223-F1
#
_cell.length_a   1.000
_cell.length_b   1.000
_cell.length_c   1.000
_cell.angle_alpha   90.00
_cell.angle_beta   90.00
_cell.angle_gamma   90.00
#
_symmetry.space_group_name_H-M   'P 1'
#
loop_
_entity.id
_entity.type
_entity.pdbx_description
1 polymer ?
#
loop_
_entity_poly.entity_id
_entity_poly.type
_entity_poly.pdbx_seq_one_letter_code
_entity_poly.pdbx_strand_id
1 'polypeptide(L)'
;MSKHKLIILRHGEGQWNKENRFCSWVDQKLNNDGLEEARNCGRQLKALNFEFDLVFTSILNRSIHTAWLILEELGQEWVPVESSWRLNERHYGALIGLNREKMALNHGEEQVRLWRRSYNVTPPPIEESHPYFHEIYSDRRYKVCDVPLDQLPRSESLKDVLERLL
;
A
#
# COMPACT_ATOMS: atom_id res chain seq x y z
N MET A 1 31.32 -8.59 9.34
CA MET A 1 30.26 -7.74 8.75
C MET A 1 29.49 -7.09 9.89
N SER A 2 29.26 -5.78 9.82
CA SER A 2 28.37 -5.08 10.75
C SER A 2 26.94 -5.60 10.59
N LYS A 3 26.19 -5.65 11.68
CA LYS A 3 24.76 -5.99 11.66
C LYS A 3 23.95 -4.69 11.68
N HIS A 4 22.91 -4.63 10.85
CA HIS A 4 21.97 -3.51 10.79
C HIS A 4 20.57 -4.01 11.14
N LYS A 5 19.71 -3.11 11.62
CA LYS A 5 18.28 -3.38 11.90
C LYS A 5 17.45 -2.34 11.16
N LEU A 6 16.32 -2.78 10.61
CA LEU A 6 15.32 -1.92 10.01
C LEU A 6 13.92 -2.32 10.50
N ILE A 7 12.98 -1.39 10.44
CA ILE A 7 11.56 -1.61 10.76
C ILE A 7 10.76 -1.48 9.47
N ILE A 8 9.94 -2.50 9.20
CA ILE A 8 8.98 -2.51 8.10
C ILE A 8 7.62 -2.89 8.69
N LEU A 9 6.58 -2.18 8.29
CA LEU A 9 5.21 -2.46 8.69
C LEU A 9 4.24 -2.16 7.56
N ARG A 10 3.03 -2.71 7.68
CA ARG A 10 1.89 -2.33 6.86
C ARG A 10 1.08 -1.27 7.61
N HIS A 11 0.50 -0.32 6.88
CA HIS A 11 -0.43 0.66 7.42
C HIS A 11 -1.62 -0.01 8.13
N GLY A 12 -2.26 0.73 9.04
CA GLY A 12 -3.47 0.28 9.74
C GLY A 12 -4.69 0.12 8.82
N GLU A 13 -5.79 -0.38 9.37
CA GLU A 13 -6.99 -0.71 8.63
C GLU A 13 -7.64 0.53 7.94
N GLY A 14 -8.10 0.36 6.71
CA GLY A 14 -8.99 1.29 6.01
C GLY A 14 -10.40 0.72 5.86
N GLN A 15 -11.37 1.56 5.46
CA GLN A 15 -12.77 1.13 5.35
C GLN A 15 -12.96 -0.09 4.39
N TRP A 16 -12.17 -0.23 3.32
CA TRP A 16 -12.31 -1.38 2.41
C TRP A 16 -11.64 -2.65 2.92
N ASN A 17 -10.73 -2.56 3.88
CA ASN A 17 -10.23 -3.74 4.55
C ASN A 17 -11.36 -4.38 5.36
N LYS A 18 -12.12 -3.57 6.10
CA LYS A 18 -13.31 -3.98 6.86
C LYS A 18 -14.43 -4.51 5.97
N GLU A 19 -14.65 -3.91 4.81
CA GLU A 19 -15.61 -4.38 3.78
C GLU A 19 -15.09 -5.56 2.96
N ASN A 20 -13.88 -6.06 3.25
CA ASN A 20 -13.22 -7.13 2.53
C ASN A 20 -13.10 -6.89 1.01
N ARG A 21 -12.79 -5.66 0.59
CA ARG A 21 -12.58 -5.27 -0.82
C ARG A 21 -11.10 -5.06 -1.15
N PHE A 22 -10.72 -5.32 -2.41
CA PHE A 22 -9.36 -5.03 -2.90
C PHE A 22 -9.14 -3.52 -3.04
N CYS A 23 -8.33 -2.91 -2.16
CA CYS A 23 -8.05 -1.47 -2.17
C CYS A 23 -6.98 -1.09 -3.20
N SER A 24 -5.80 -1.74 -3.18
CA SER A 24 -4.76 -1.50 -4.20
C SER A 24 -4.36 -0.01 -4.27
N TRP A 25 -4.21 0.55 -5.46
CA TRP A 25 -3.82 1.93 -5.72
C TRP A 25 -4.93 2.98 -5.52
N VAL A 26 -6.15 2.55 -5.14
CA VAL A 26 -7.18 3.49 -4.67
C VAL A 26 -6.67 4.16 -3.40
N ASP A 27 -6.73 5.50 -3.35
CA ASP A 27 -6.11 6.30 -2.28
C ASP A 27 -6.99 6.42 -1.04
N GLN A 28 -7.46 5.28 -0.54
CA GLN A 28 -8.30 5.24 0.64
C GLN A 28 -7.53 5.62 1.90
N LYS A 29 -8.17 6.43 2.74
CA LYS A 29 -7.69 6.84 4.06
C LYS A 29 -7.82 5.73 5.11
N LEU A 30 -7.03 5.85 6.18
CA LEU A 30 -7.20 5.06 7.40
C LEU A 30 -8.59 5.31 8.02
N ASN A 31 -9.16 4.29 8.64
CA ASN A 31 -10.33 4.45 9.52
C ASN A 31 -9.86 4.72 10.97
N ASN A 32 -10.80 4.91 11.91
CA ASN A 32 -10.44 5.17 13.31
C ASN A 32 -9.58 4.06 13.92
N ASP A 33 -9.87 2.81 13.60
CA ASP A 33 -9.13 1.65 14.09
C ASP A 33 -7.68 1.69 13.54
N GLY A 34 -7.51 1.97 12.25
CA GLY A 34 -6.21 2.10 11.60
C GLY A 34 -5.37 3.30 12.06
N LEU A 35 -6.01 4.40 12.47
CA LEU A 35 -5.32 5.51 13.13
C LEU A 35 -4.76 5.07 14.48
N GLU A 36 -5.52 4.30 15.26
CA GLU A 36 -5.08 3.82 16.57
C GLU A 36 -4.03 2.71 16.47
N GLU A 37 -4.12 1.84 15.46
CA GLU A 37 -3.06 0.87 15.15
C GLU A 37 -1.72 1.57 14.88
N ALA A 38 -1.72 2.66 14.10
CA ALA A 38 -0.51 3.43 13.83
C ALA A 38 0.08 4.06 15.10
N ARG A 39 -0.77 4.65 15.96
CA ARG A 39 -0.32 5.20 17.25
C ARG A 39 0.26 4.12 18.17
N ASN A 40 -0.38 2.95 18.22
CA ASN A 40 0.10 1.82 19.01
C ASN A 40 1.47 1.32 18.52
N CYS A 41 1.72 1.30 17.19
CA CYS A 41 3.06 1.04 16.67
C CYS A 41 4.08 2.08 17.17
N GLY A 42 3.72 3.37 17.14
CA GLY A 42 4.56 4.45 17.66
C GLY A 42 4.92 4.27 19.14
N ARG A 43 3.93 3.96 19.99
CA ARG A 43 4.14 3.69 21.43
C ARG A 43 5.04 2.48 21.69
N GLN A 44 4.89 1.41 20.91
CA GLN A 44 5.76 0.24 21.02
C GLN A 44 7.21 0.56 20.63
N LEU A 45 7.40 1.30 19.54
CA LEU A 45 8.72 1.74 19.09
C LEU A 45 9.38 2.69 20.09
N LYS A 46 8.59 3.58 20.70
CA LYS A 46 9.04 4.46 21.78
C LYS A 46 9.51 3.67 23.00
N ALA A 47 8.75 2.66 23.41
CA ALA A 47 9.11 1.80 24.54
C ALA A 47 10.42 1.02 24.30
N LEU A 48 10.79 0.81 23.04
CA LEU A 48 12.03 0.17 22.62
C LEU A 48 13.17 1.19 22.35
N ASN A 49 12.93 2.48 22.58
CA ASN A 49 13.86 3.59 22.32
C ASN A 49 14.37 3.63 20.88
N PHE A 50 13.48 3.42 19.90
CA PHE A 50 13.84 3.60 18.49
C PHE A 50 14.03 5.09 18.16
N GLU A 51 15.15 5.40 17.53
CA GLU A 51 15.47 6.71 16.93
C GLU A 51 15.65 6.48 15.43
N PHE A 52 14.79 7.09 14.62
CA PHE A 52 14.84 6.93 13.16
C PHE A 52 15.66 8.04 12.52
N ASP A 53 16.52 7.66 11.58
CA ASP A 53 17.27 8.62 10.76
C ASP A 53 16.50 9.03 9.50
N LEU A 54 15.70 8.12 8.95
CA LEU A 54 14.92 8.29 7.72
C LEU A 54 13.65 7.43 7.76
N VAL A 55 12.59 7.90 7.09
CA VAL A 55 11.36 7.13 6.89
C VAL A 55 11.02 7.08 5.40
N PHE A 56 10.67 5.89 4.92
CA PHE A 56 10.20 5.68 3.54
C PHE A 56 8.74 5.25 3.53
N THR A 57 7.96 5.81 2.62
CA THR A 57 6.54 5.48 2.46
C THR A 57 6.16 5.32 1.00
N SER A 58 4.98 4.72 0.75
CA SER A 58 4.35 4.81 -0.56
C SER A 58 3.77 6.20 -0.81
N ILE A 59 3.38 6.50 -2.05
CA ILE A 59 2.63 7.74 -2.32
C ILE A 59 1.13 7.62 -1.99
N LEU A 60 0.68 6.51 -1.41
CA LEU A 60 -0.70 6.34 -0.93
C LEU A 60 -0.83 6.93 0.48
N ASN A 61 -1.84 7.78 0.69
CA ASN A 61 -1.96 8.62 1.87
C ASN A 61 -1.96 7.82 3.18
N ARG A 62 -2.49 6.59 3.16
CA ARG A 62 -2.57 5.73 4.33
C ARG A 62 -1.19 5.30 4.85
N SER A 63 -0.19 5.09 3.99
CA SER A 63 1.17 4.83 4.50
C SER A 63 1.83 6.08 5.05
N ILE A 64 1.59 7.23 4.40
CA ILE A 64 2.11 8.53 4.83
C ILE A 64 1.54 8.91 6.21
N HIS A 65 0.21 8.82 6.38
CA HIS A 65 -0.45 9.09 7.66
C HIS A 65 -0.04 8.11 8.76
N THR A 66 0.15 6.82 8.44
CA THR A 66 0.70 5.87 9.42
C THR A 66 2.09 6.31 9.88
N ALA A 67 2.98 6.70 8.97
CA ALA A 67 4.31 7.20 9.33
C ALA A 67 4.24 8.45 10.20
N TRP A 68 3.40 9.43 9.85
CA TRP A 68 3.23 10.65 10.64
C TRP A 68 2.77 10.37 12.07
N LEU A 69 1.77 9.50 12.26
CA LEU A 69 1.30 9.14 13.61
C LEU A 69 2.36 8.39 14.43
N ILE A 70 3.18 7.57 13.78
CA ILE A 70 4.30 6.91 14.44
C ILE A 70 5.34 7.93 14.89
N LEU A 71 5.71 8.87 14.02
CA LEU A 71 6.68 9.93 14.33
C LEU A 71 6.16 10.88 15.42
N GLU A 72 4.87 11.21 15.42
CA GLU A 72 4.22 12.00 16.47
C GLU A 72 4.33 11.31 17.85
N GLU A 73 4.00 10.03 17.96
CA GLU A 73 4.12 9.28 19.22
C GLU A 73 5.58 9.19 19.71
N LEU A 74 6.54 9.18 18.78
CA LEU A 74 7.98 9.17 19.04
C LEU A 74 8.56 10.55 19.37
N GLY A 75 7.88 11.65 19.03
CA GLY A 75 8.46 13.00 19.07
C GLY A 75 9.57 13.21 18.03
N GLN A 76 9.42 12.58 16.87
CA GLN A 76 10.40 12.51 15.78
C GLN A 76 9.84 13.08 14.46
N GLU A 77 8.91 14.02 14.52
CA GLU A 77 8.26 14.62 13.33
C GLU A 77 9.24 15.37 12.41
N TRP A 78 10.43 15.69 12.94
CA TRP A 78 11.53 16.31 12.20
C TRP A 78 12.32 15.32 11.33
N VAL A 79 12.15 14.01 11.52
CA VAL A 79 12.85 12.98 10.75
C VAL A 79 12.43 13.07 9.27
N PRO A 80 13.38 13.08 8.31
CA PRO A 80 13.04 13.18 6.91
C PRO A 80 12.19 12.01 6.42
N VAL A 81 11.16 12.32 5.63
CA VAL A 81 10.23 11.34 5.04
C VAL A 81 10.32 11.40 3.52
N GLU A 82 10.61 10.27 2.88
CA GLU A 82 10.59 10.12 1.43
C GLU A 82 9.43 9.23 0.99
N SER A 83 8.73 9.63 -0.07
CA SER A 83 7.56 8.92 -0.58
C SER A 83 7.77 8.54 -2.04
N SER A 84 7.54 7.27 -2.40
CA SER A 84 7.72 6.78 -3.78
C SER A 84 6.62 5.82 -4.20
N TRP A 85 6.18 5.90 -5.46
CA TRP A 85 5.23 4.94 -6.04
C TRP A 85 5.81 3.52 -6.10
N ARG A 86 7.13 3.39 -6.10
CA ARG A 86 7.82 2.09 -6.02
C ARG A 86 7.56 1.35 -4.71
N LEU A 87 7.05 2.03 -3.68
CA LEU A 87 6.58 1.45 -2.43
C LEU A 87 5.06 1.28 -2.35
N ASN A 88 4.32 1.59 -3.43
CA ASN A 88 2.88 1.32 -3.47
C ASN A 88 2.60 -0.16 -3.27
N GLU A 89 1.40 -0.42 -2.73
CA GLU A 89 0.81 -1.75 -2.71
C GLU A 89 0.73 -2.32 -4.14
N ARG A 90 0.67 -3.64 -4.28
CA ARG A 90 0.45 -4.33 -5.55
C ARG A 90 -0.79 -3.80 -6.28
N HIS A 91 -0.65 -3.50 -7.56
CA HIS A 91 -1.76 -3.14 -8.44
C HIS A 91 -2.65 -4.35 -8.74
N TYR A 92 -3.81 -4.45 -8.08
CA TYR A 92 -4.78 -5.53 -8.28
C TYR A 92 -5.59 -5.47 -9.59
N GLY A 93 -5.39 -4.44 -10.42
CA GLY A 93 -6.00 -4.33 -11.75
C GLY A 93 -7.53 -4.28 -11.70
N ALA A 94 -8.20 -5.06 -12.54
CA ALA A 94 -9.67 -5.13 -12.57
C ALA A 94 -10.29 -5.73 -11.29
N LEU A 95 -9.49 -6.29 -10.38
CA LEU A 95 -9.99 -6.77 -9.09
C LEU A 95 -10.24 -5.63 -8.09
N ILE A 96 -9.77 -4.42 -8.38
CA ILE A 96 -9.91 -3.25 -7.51
C ILE A 96 -11.39 -2.98 -7.20
N GLY A 97 -11.70 -2.82 -5.92
CA GLY A 97 -13.07 -2.58 -5.46
C GLY A 97 -13.95 -3.82 -5.40
N LEU A 98 -13.54 -4.98 -5.90
CA LEU A 98 -14.29 -6.23 -5.75
C LEU A 98 -14.14 -6.78 -4.32
N ASN A 99 -15.22 -7.37 -3.81
CA ASN A 99 -15.20 -8.05 -2.52
C ASN A 99 -14.57 -9.45 -2.67
N ARG A 100 -13.60 -9.79 -1.81
CA ARG A 100 -12.79 -11.01 -1.91
C ARG A 100 -13.61 -12.27 -1.71
N GLU A 101 -14.59 -12.23 -0.82
CA GLU A 101 -15.48 -13.36 -0.54
C GLU A 101 -16.41 -13.62 -1.71
N LYS A 102 -17.00 -12.57 -2.30
CA LYS A 102 -17.77 -12.68 -3.55
C LYS A 102 -16.94 -13.26 -4.69
N MET A 103 -15.67 -12.85 -4.79
CA MET A 103 -14.75 -13.42 -5.78
C MET A 103 -14.47 -14.91 -5.53
N ALA A 104 -14.38 -15.33 -4.27
CA ALA A 104 -14.17 -16.73 -3.92
C ALA A 104 -15.40 -17.58 -4.26
N LEU A 105 -16.61 -17.04 -4.08
CA LEU A 105 -17.86 -17.69 -4.49
C LEU A 105 -17.94 -17.85 -6.02
N ASN A 106 -17.56 -16.81 -6.78
CA ASN A 106 -17.70 -16.80 -8.24
C ASN A 106 -16.59 -17.56 -8.97
N HIS A 107 -15.36 -17.56 -8.44
CA HIS A 107 -14.17 -18.07 -9.13
C HIS A 107 -13.45 -19.20 -8.37
N GLY A 108 -13.93 -19.57 -7.19
CA GLY A 108 -13.29 -20.54 -6.30
C GLY A 108 -12.21 -19.93 -5.41
N GLU A 109 -12.08 -20.48 -4.21
CA GLU A 109 -11.09 -20.04 -3.22
C GLU A 109 -9.65 -20.17 -3.70
N GLU A 110 -9.35 -21.24 -4.46
CA GLU A 110 -8.01 -21.49 -4.99
C GLU A 110 -7.56 -20.39 -5.95
N GLN A 111 -8.46 -19.96 -6.86
CA GLN A 111 -8.16 -18.89 -7.80
C GLN A 111 -7.94 -17.55 -7.09
N VAL A 112 -8.77 -17.22 -6.09
CA VAL A 112 -8.58 -16.01 -5.28
C VAL A 112 -7.29 -16.08 -4.47
N ARG A 113 -6.92 -17.25 -3.96
CA ARG A 113 -5.64 -17.47 -3.27
C ARG A 113 -4.47 -17.26 -4.22
N LEU A 114 -4.53 -17.77 -5.45
CA LEU A 114 -3.52 -17.54 -6.48
C LEU A 114 -3.36 -16.05 -6.79
N TRP A 115 -4.45 -15.33 -7.06
CA TRP A 115 -4.39 -13.89 -7.29
C TRP A 115 -3.84 -13.08 -6.12
N ARG A 116 -3.95 -13.58 -4.89
CA ARG A 116 -3.52 -12.87 -3.67
C ARG A 116 -2.11 -13.20 -3.21
N ARG A 117 -1.64 -14.41 -3.46
CA ARG A 117 -0.42 -14.95 -2.83
C ARG A 117 0.56 -15.60 -3.80
N SER A 118 0.16 -15.83 -5.05
CA SER A 118 1.10 -16.35 -6.05
C SER A 118 2.16 -15.30 -6.39
N TYR A 119 3.39 -15.77 -6.58
CA TYR A 119 4.49 -14.91 -6.99
C TYR A 119 4.30 -14.39 -8.43
N ASN A 120 3.84 -15.27 -9.33
CA ASN A 120 3.85 -15.04 -10.78
C ASN A 120 2.49 -14.69 -11.38
N VAL A 121 1.39 -14.89 -10.66
CA VAL A 121 0.05 -14.69 -11.24
C VAL A 121 -0.30 -13.20 -11.23
N THR A 122 -0.40 -12.62 -12.43
CA THR A 122 -0.85 -11.25 -12.65
C THR A 122 -2.38 -11.21 -12.70
N PRO A 123 -3.06 -10.29 -11.97
CA PRO A 123 -4.49 -10.07 -12.10
C PRO A 123 -4.83 -9.51 -13.49
N PRO A 124 -6.11 -9.57 -13.92
CA PRO A 124 -6.51 -8.88 -15.13
C PRO A 124 -6.22 -7.37 -15.02
N PRO A 125 -5.74 -6.71 -16.08
CA PRO A 125 -5.42 -5.28 -16.06
C PRO A 125 -6.68 -4.43 -15.84
N ILE A 126 -6.51 -3.27 -15.18
CA ILE A 126 -7.57 -2.26 -15.11
C ILE A 126 -7.75 -1.59 -16.47
N GLU A 127 -8.99 -1.45 -16.92
CA GLU A 127 -9.35 -0.73 -18.16
C GLU A 127 -9.93 0.64 -17.86
N GLU A 128 -9.99 1.53 -18.86
CA GLU A 128 -10.57 2.89 -18.72
C GLU A 128 -12.05 2.86 -18.28
N SER A 129 -12.77 1.80 -18.64
CA SER A 129 -14.17 1.57 -18.24
C SER A 129 -14.33 1.23 -16.76
N HIS A 130 -13.24 0.92 -16.05
CA HIS A 130 -13.30 0.50 -14.66
C HIS A 130 -13.66 1.67 -13.73
N PRO A 131 -14.56 1.49 -12.74
CA PRO A 131 -15.07 2.59 -11.91
C PRO A 131 -14.02 3.44 -11.21
N TYR A 132 -12.85 2.85 -10.91
CA TYR A 132 -11.75 3.50 -10.19
C TYR A 132 -10.58 3.92 -11.09
N PHE A 133 -10.65 3.71 -12.41
CA PHE A 133 -9.52 4.02 -13.31
C PHE A 133 -9.16 5.50 -13.28
N HIS A 134 -10.14 6.37 -13.50
CA HIS A 134 -9.90 7.82 -13.55
C HIS A 134 -9.46 8.38 -12.20
N GLU A 135 -9.97 7.84 -11.08
CA GLU A 135 -9.54 8.25 -9.73
C GLU A 135 -8.05 7.98 -9.50
N ILE A 136 -7.56 6.83 -9.97
CA ILE A 136 -6.14 6.46 -9.85
C ILE A 136 -5.29 7.31 -10.80
N TYR A 137 -5.54 7.26 -12.11
CA TYR A 137 -4.59 7.79 -13.09
C TYR A 137 -4.73 9.27 -13.44
N SER A 138 -5.77 9.95 -12.93
CA SER A 138 -5.89 11.41 -13.10
C SER A 138 -5.12 12.20 -12.04
N ASP A 139 -4.74 11.56 -10.93
CA ASP A 139 -4.04 12.21 -9.81
C ASP A 139 -2.65 12.71 -10.24
N ARG A 140 -2.33 13.96 -9.84
CA ARG A 140 -1.05 14.61 -10.14
C ARG A 140 0.15 13.80 -9.64
N ARG A 141 0.02 13.05 -8.54
CA ARG A 141 1.13 12.29 -7.95
C ARG A 141 1.76 11.30 -8.93
N TYR A 142 0.96 10.76 -9.85
CA TYR A 142 1.41 9.82 -10.89
C TYR A 142 1.98 10.50 -12.14
N LYS A 143 1.81 11.82 -12.27
CA LYS A 143 2.37 12.63 -13.38
C LYS A 143 3.78 13.15 -13.08
N VAL A 144 4.25 12.97 -11.85
CA VAL A 144 5.55 13.45 -11.36
C VAL A 144 6.41 12.30 -10.82
N CYS A 145 6.08 11.06 -11.18
CA CYS A 145 6.92 9.90 -10.89
C CYS A 145 8.18 9.89 -11.76
N ASP A 146 9.13 9.03 -11.41
CA ASP A 146 10.34 8.74 -12.19
C ASP A 146 10.07 7.91 -13.45
N VAL A 147 8.81 7.52 -13.68
CA VAL A 147 8.33 6.92 -14.91
C VAL A 147 7.15 7.72 -15.48
N PRO A 148 6.99 7.81 -16.81
CA PRO A 148 5.80 8.39 -17.43
C PRO A 148 4.49 7.72 -17.00
N LEU A 149 3.40 8.48 -16.95
CA LEU A 149 2.06 8.02 -16.53
C LEU A 149 1.55 6.81 -17.35
N ASP A 150 1.90 6.76 -18.64
CA ASP A 150 1.56 5.68 -19.55
C ASP A 150 2.38 4.39 -19.32
N GLN A 151 3.50 4.49 -18.61
CA GLN A 151 4.35 3.35 -18.22
C GLN A 151 4.02 2.79 -16.84
N LEU A 152 3.15 3.45 -16.06
CA LEU A 152 2.67 2.90 -14.79
C LEU A 152 1.82 1.64 -15.02
N PRO A 153 1.92 0.63 -14.14
CA PRO A 153 1.26 -0.65 -14.33
C PRO A 153 -0.26 -0.54 -14.28
N ARG A 154 -0.94 -1.37 -15.08
CA ARG A 154 -2.40 -1.58 -15.02
C ARG A 154 -2.79 -2.80 -14.18
N SER A 155 -1.83 -3.65 -13.84
CA SER A 155 -1.92 -4.79 -12.92
C SER A 155 -0.51 -5.29 -12.65
N GLU A 156 -0.27 -5.84 -11.48
CA GLU A 156 1.03 -6.38 -11.08
C GLU A 156 0.86 -7.77 -10.49
N SER A 157 1.74 -8.71 -10.82
CA SER A 157 2.05 -9.88 -9.99
C SER A 157 2.95 -9.46 -8.80
N LEU A 158 3.23 -10.37 -7.88
CA LEU A 158 4.19 -10.06 -6.81
C LEU A 158 5.62 -9.98 -7.35
N LYS A 159 5.93 -10.67 -8.45
CA LYS A 159 7.18 -10.53 -9.19
C LYS A 159 7.33 -9.12 -9.76
N ASP A 160 6.30 -8.61 -10.44
CA ASP A 160 6.33 -7.26 -11.03
C ASP A 160 6.53 -6.20 -9.93
N VAL A 161 5.87 -6.36 -8.78
CA VAL A 161 6.06 -5.51 -7.58
C VAL A 161 7.53 -5.49 -7.15
N LEU A 162 8.19 -6.65 -7.10
CA LEU A 162 9.59 -6.72 -6.72
C LEU A 162 10.51 -6.03 -7.74
N GLU A 163 10.25 -6.22 -9.04
CA GLU A 163 11.04 -5.62 -10.12
C GLU A 163 11.01 -4.08 -10.13
N ARG A 164 9.89 -3.46 -9.73
CA ARG A 164 9.81 -2.00 -9.60
C ARG A 164 10.19 -1.46 -8.23
N LEU A 165 10.26 -2.31 -7.21
CA LEU A 165 10.62 -1.92 -5.84
C LEU A 165 12.14 -1.92 -5.61
N LEU A 166 12.86 -2.85 -6.25
CA LEU A 166 14.33 -2.93 -6.25
C LEU A 166 14.96 -1.99 -7.26
#